data_AF-A0A816BQ69-F1
#
_entry.id   AF-A0A816BQ69-F1
#
_cell.length_a   1.000
_cell.length_b   1.000
_cell.length_c   1.000
_cell.angle_alpha   90.00
_cell.angle_beta   90.00
_cell.angle_gamma   90.00
#
_symmetry.space_group_name_H-M   'P 1'
#
loop_
_entity.id
_entity.type
_entity.pdbx_description
1 polymer ?
#
loop_
_entity_poly.entity_id
_entity_poly.type
_entity_poly.pdbx_seq_one_letter_code
_entity_poly.pdbx_strand_id
1 'polypeptide(L)'
;KGVETTAYVRNEKARELFKDELATGLLSSIVGTYTSIGIYARTIEGHDRLFILVCGGVNKPVSMSKIKEIFGKIAYERRVRQIVDVSSYNVRIDDISECAAAVLTEPVEKHDRSIYEAGAEVLSNEQRAKIFNKVLGTSIMYEQQTIEDFYKTNISSGMNHSFAYDLIKLAFNGEGKKATLQLAVILNPPLRTFEEWLQDNIQLFQ
;
A
#
# COMPACT_ATOMS: atom_id res chain seq x y z
N LYS A 1 -16.72 8.42 -6.35
CA LYS A 1 -18.02 7.92 -5.83
C LYS A 1 -18.86 9.01 -5.12
N GLY A 2 -18.61 10.31 -5.34
CA GLY A 2 -19.40 11.39 -4.71
C GLY A 2 -19.28 11.46 -3.18
N VAL A 3 -18.18 10.94 -2.61
CA VAL A 3 -17.98 10.86 -1.16
C VAL A 3 -17.09 12.01 -0.73
N GLU A 4 -17.58 12.83 0.21
CA GLU A 4 -16.77 13.85 0.85
C GLU A 4 -15.61 13.20 1.63
N THR A 5 -14.40 13.63 1.33
CA THR A 5 -13.16 13.01 1.82
C THR A 5 -12.23 14.07 2.39
N THR A 6 -11.64 13.77 3.55
CA THR A 6 -10.61 14.60 4.17
C THR A 6 -9.28 13.88 4.12
N ALA A 7 -8.31 14.41 3.37
CA ALA A 7 -6.95 13.90 3.32
C ALA A 7 -6.07 14.54 4.40
N TYR A 8 -5.59 13.72 5.36
CA TYR A 8 -4.61 14.15 6.36
C TYR A 8 -3.19 13.93 5.83
N VAL A 9 -2.50 15.01 5.50
CA VAL A 9 -1.27 14.98 4.68
C VAL A 9 -0.10 15.68 5.38
N ARG A 10 1.13 15.22 5.11
CA ARG A 10 2.32 15.71 5.81
C ARG A 10 2.69 17.17 5.49
N ASN A 11 2.38 17.66 4.29
CA ASN A 11 2.76 19.01 3.87
C ASN A 11 1.90 19.49 2.68
N GLU A 12 2.06 20.77 2.37
CA GLU A 12 1.30 21.49 1.35
C GLU A 12 1.51 21.01 -0.09
N LYS A 13 2.54 20.18 -0.38
CA LYS A 13 2.74 19.64 -1.74
C LYS A 13 1.57 18.78 -2.18
N ALA A 14 0.83 18.19 -1.25
CA ALA A 14 -0.38 17.44 -1.55
C ALA A 14 -1.45 18.30 -2.24
N ARG A 15 -1.50 19.61 -1.99
CA ARG A 15 -2.48 20.48 -2.64
C ARG A 15 -2.26 20.60 -4.14
N GLU A 16 -1.01 20.67 -4.58
CA GLU A 16 -0.70 20.67 -6.01
C GLU A 16 -0.97 19.29 -6.63
N LEU A 17 -0.61 18.21 -5.91
CA LEU A 17 -0.82 16.84 -6.39
C LEU A 17 -2.31 16.52 -6.60
N PHE A 18 -3.18 17.05 -5.75
CA PHE A 18 -4.62 16.80 -5.78
C PHE A 18 -5.44 18.03 -6.19
N LYS A 19 -4.86 18.95 -6.98
CA LYS A 19 -5.51 20.23 -7.29
C LYS A 19 -6.86 20.06 -7.97
N ASP A 20 -6.97 19.07 -8.85
CA ASP A 20 -8.18 18.82 -9.64
C ASP A 20 -9.26 18.20 -8.74
N GLU A 21 -8.89 17.28 -7.85
CA GLU A 21 -9.79 16.69 -6.86
C GLU A 21 -10.26 17.72 -5.84
N LEU A 22 -9.38 18.61 -5.37
CA LEU A 22 -9.73 19.72 -4.48
C LEU A 22 -10.73 20.68 -5.14
N ALA A 23 -10.58 20.94 -6.44
CA ALA A 23 -11.48 21.81 -7.19
C ALA A 23 -12.92 21.25 -7.31
N THR A 24 -13.11 19.94 -7.13
CA THR A 24 -14.45 19.33 -7.11
C THR A 24 -15.26 19.67 -5.85
N GLY A 25 -14.59 20.11 -4.77
CA GLY A 25 -15.20 20.30 -3.46
C GLY A 25 -15.45 19.02 -2.67
N LEU A 26 -15.21 17.83 -3.26
CA LEU A 26 -15.37 16.54 -2.59
C LEU A 26 -14.11 16.14 -1.79
N LEU A 27 -12.96 16.72 -2.09
CA LEU A 27 -11.73 16.52 -1.34
C LEU A 27 -11.41 17.78 -0.54
N SER A 28 -11.12 17.60 0.74
CA SER A 28 -10.44 18.59 1.57
C SER A 28 -9.10 18.03 2.03
N SER A 29 -8.15 18.91 2.37
CA SER A 29 -6.84 18.49 2.88
C SER A 29 -6.49 19.21 4.17
N ILE A 30 -6.05 18.46 5.18
CA ILE A 30 -5.54 19.01 6.43
C ILE A 30 -4.07 18.62 6.58
N VAL A 31 -3.22 19.61 6.84
CA VAL A 31 -1.80 19.37 7.03
C VAL A 31 -1.50 18.97 8.48
N GLY A 32 -0.82 17.84 8.65
CA GLY A 32 -0.31 17.37 9.92
C GLY A 32 0.58 16.14 9.77
N THR A 33 1.27 15.75 10.83
CA THR A 33 2.19 14.59 10.82
C THR A 33 1.67 13.48 11.73
N TYR A 34 2.38 12.35 11.77
CA TYR A 34 2.08 11.29 12.74
C TYR A 34 2.22 11.71 14.21
N THR A 35 2.87 12.85 14.49
CA THR A 35 3.01 13.40 15.85
C THR A 35 2.05 14.54 16.15
N SER A 36 1.31 15.07 15.15
CA SER A 36 0.34 16.15 15.33
C SER A 36 -1.00 15.62 15.84
N ILE A 37 -0.99 14.89 16.95
CA ILE A 37 -2.14 14.14 17.48
C ILE A 37 -3.39 15.01 17.67
N GLY A 38 -3.22 16.24 18.18
CA GLY A 38 -4.34 17.16 18.36
C GLY A 38 -4.98 17.64 17.04
N ILE A 39 -4.20 17.75 15.96
CA ILE A 39 -4.73 18.08 14.62
C ILE A 39 -5.50 16.88 14.09
N TYR A 40 -4.90 15.68 14.14
CA TYR A 40 -5.56 14.44 13.73
C TYR A 40 -6.90 14.23 14.46
N ALA A 41 -6.92 14.37 15.80
CA ALA A 41 -8.12 14.17 16.60
C ALA A 41 -9.28 15.10 16.25
N ARG A 42 -8.99 16.36 15.87
CA ARG A 42 -10.00 17.30 15.37
C ARG A 42 -10.40 17.01 13.92
N THR A 43 -9.45 16.56 13.11
CA THR A 43 -9.67 16.26 11.68
C THR A 43 -10.69 15.15 11.50
N ILE A 44 -10.64 14.11 12.34
CA ILE A 44 -11.55 12.97 12.22
C ILE A 44 -12.90 13.19 12.92
N GLU A 45 -13.13 14.35 13.54
CA GLU A 45 -14.39 14.64 14.22
C GLU A 45 -15.53 14.72 13.19
N GLY A 46 -16.63 13.99 13.45
CA GLY A 46 -17.77 13.90 12.54
C GLY A 46 -17.59 12.87 11.41
N HIS A 47 -16.40 12.32 11.20
CA HIS A 47 -16.18 11.21 10.26
C HIS A 47 -16.59 9.87 10.88
N ASP A 48 -17.24 9.02 10.09
CA ASP A 48 -17.69 7.68 10.49
C ASP A 48 -16.80 6.55 9.93
N ARG A 49 -15.94 6.86 8.96
CA ARG A 49 -15.04 5.91 8.32
C ARG A 49 -13.65 6.50 8.16
N LEU A 50 -12.63 5.65 8.30
CA LEU A 50 -11.24 6.05 8.22
C LEU A 50 -10.43 5.09 7.35
N PHE A 51 -9.63 5.64 6.45
CA PHE A 51 -8.58 4.93 5.74
C PHE A 51 -7.23 5.23 6.39
N ILE A 52 -6.48 4.21 6.81
CA ILE A 52 -5.16 4.37 7.43
C ILE A 52 -4.09 3.75 6.54
N LEU A 53 -3.17 4.60 6.09
CA LEU A 53 -1.91 4.21 5.48
C LEU A 53 -0.76 4.88 6.24
N VAL A 54 0.02 4.08 6.97
CA VAL A 54 1.23 4.54 7.66
C VAL A 54 2.44 3.99 6.94
N CYS A 55 3.34 4.88 6.53
CA CYS A 55 4.57 4.51 5.83
C CYS A 55 5.79 5.09 6.55
N GLY A 56 6.73 4.22 6.89
CA GLY A 56 8.06 4.61 7.37
C GLY A 56 9.02 4.78 6.19
N GLY A 57 9.90 5.78 6.27
CA GLY A 57 10.98 5.88 5.30
C GLY A 57 12.07 4.85 5.61
N VAL A 58 12.71 4.31 4.57
CA VAL A 58 13.86 3.37 4.72
C VAL A 58 14.94 3.94 5.65
N ASN A 59 15.16 5.26 5.62
CA ASN A 59 16.16 5.94 6.45
C ASN A 59 15.57 6.67 7.67
N LYS A 60 14.24 6.62 7.84
CA LYS A 60 13.52 7.25 8.95
C LYS A 60 12.43 6.27 9.42
N PRO A 61 12.85 5.17 10.08
CA PRO A 61 11.90 4.18 10.54
C PRO A 61 10.96 4.83 11.56
N VAL A 62 9.69 4.47 11.46
CA VAL A 62 8.67 4.84 12.44
C VAL A 62 8.07 3.56 12.99
N SER A 63 7.62 3.59 14.24
CA SER A 63 6.85 2.49 14.78
C SER A 63 5.43 2.56 14.23
N MET A 64 5.21 1.93 13.07
CA MET A 64 3.91 1.93 12.38
C MET A 64 2.81 1.35 13.28
N SER A 65 3.12 0.30 14.04
CA SER A 65 2.19 -0.29 15.02
C SER A 65 1.74 0.72 16.07
N LYS A 66 2.67 1.45 16.70
CA LYS A 66 2.33 2.47 17.72
C LYS A 66 1.52 3.62 17.12
N ILE A 67 1.85 4.05 15.89
CA ILE A 67 1.07 5.09 15.20
C ILE A 67 -0.35 4.61 14.95
N LYS A 68 -0.51 3.40 14.39
CA LYS A 68 -1.83 2.79 14.12
C LYS A 68 -2.63 2.58 15.40
N GLU A 69 -1.99 2.16 16.49
CA GLU A 69 -2.60 2.03 17.82
C GLU A 69 -3.16 3.37 18.32
N ILE A 70 -2.34 4.42 18.29
CA ILE A 70 -2.77 5.77 18.71
C ILE A 70 -3.92 6.27 17.84
N PHE A 71 -3.78 6.15 16.52
CA PHE A 71 -4.79 6.63 15.57
C PHE A 71 -6.10 5.86 15.70
N GLY A 72 -6.03 4.54 15.86
CA GLY A 72 -7.17 3.66 16.07
C GLY A 72 -7.88 3.95 17.40
N LYS A 73 -7.13 4.19 18.49
CA LYS A 73 -7.71 4.56 19.79
C LYS A 73 -8.51 5.87 19.70
N ILE A 74 -7.92 6.90 19.08
CA ILE A 74 -8.59 8.19 18.91
C ILE A 74 -9.82 8.05 18.01
N ALA A 75 -9.73 7.26 16.94
CA ALA A 75 -10.87 6.99 16.06
C ALA A 75 -12.02 6.29 16.82
N TYR A 76 -11.70 5.32 17.67
CA TYR A 76 -12.68 4.67 18.55
C TYR A 76 -13.35 5.67 19.50
N GLU A 77 -12.57 6.52 20.18
CA GLU A 77 -13.09 7.57 21.08
C GLU A 77 -13.99 8.58 20.34
N ARG A 78 -13.74 8.81 19.04
CA ARG A 78 -14.53 9.67 18.16
C ARG A 78 -15.69 8.96 17.45
N ARG A 79 -15.95 7.70 17.79
CA ARG A 79 -17.06 6.88 17.25
C ARG A 79 -16.97 6.63 15.75
N VAL A 80 -15.75 6.58 15.20
CA VAL A 80 -15.52 6.04 13.86
C VAL A 80 -16.01 4.59 13.83
N ARG A 81 -16.89 4.26 12.89
CA ARG A 81 -17.54 2.95 12.78
C ARG A 81 -16.71 1.92 12.02
N GLN A 82 -15.83 2.39 11.12
CA GLN A 82 -15.02 1.51 10.28
C GLN A 82 -13.62 2.12 10.09
N ILE A 83 -12.60 1.28 10.25
CA ILE A 83 -11.23 1.61 9.91
C ILE A 83 -10.75 0.60 8.88
N VAL A 84 -10.34 1.07 7.71
CA VAL A 84 -9.63 0.29 6.70
C VAL A 84 -8.15 0.57 6.85
N ASP A 85 -7.44 -0.38 7.43
CA ASP A 85 -5.98 -0.33 7.58
C ASP A 85 -5.30 -1.06 6.42
N VAL A 86 -4.29 -0.42 5.83
CA VAL A 86 -3.41 -1.08 4.85
C VAL A 86 -2.10 -1.45 5.52
N SER A 87 -1.81 -2.75 5.48
CA SER A 87 -0.54 -3.33 5.89
C SER A 87 -0.04 -4.21 4.74
N SER A 88 1.01 -3.79 4.05
CA SER A 88 1.59 -4.52 2.93
C SER A 88 3.08 -4.24 2.79
N TYR A 89 3.78 -5.19 2.17
CA TYR A 89 5.16 -5.05 1.74
C TYR A 89 5.27 -4.91 0.22
N ASN A 90 4.54 -5.75 -0.54
CA ASN A 90 4.49 -5.71 -2.00
C ASN A 90 3.05 -5.98 -2.46
N VAL A 91 2.45 -5.02 -3.14
CA VAL A 91 1.11 -5.15 -3.70
C VAL A 91 0.93 -4.09 -4.78
N ARG A 92 0.02 -4.33 -5.73
CA ARG A 92 -0.38 -3.28 -6.66
C ARG A 92 -1.26 -2.26 -5.97
N ILE A 93 -1.01 -0.99 -6.30
CA ILE A 93 -1.74 0.13 -5.75
C ILE A 93 -3.21 0.05 -6.16
N ASP A 94 -3.49 -0.28 -7.41
CA ASP A 94 -4.85 -0.36 -7.96
C ASP A 94 -5.72 -1.32 -7.16
N ASP A 95 -5.26 -2.57 -6.98
CA ASP A 95 -6.00 -3.61 -6.24
C ASP A 95 -6.33 -3.18 -4.80
N ILE A 96 -5.37 -2.58 -4.09
CA ILE A 96 -5.61 -2.07 -2.72
C ILE A 96 -6.55 -0.88 -2.74
N SER A 97 -6.37 0.04 -3.68
CA SER A 97 -7.16 1.27 -3.75
C SER A 97 -8.63 0.95 -4.06
N GLU A 98 -8.90 0.04 -4.99
CA GLU A 98 -10.24 -0.40 -5.33
C GLU A 98 -10.87 -1.18 -4.18
N CYS A 99 -10.11 -2.07 -3.52
CA CYS A 99 -10.60 -2.82 -2.37
C CYS A 99 -10.96 -1.87 -1.23
N ALA A 100 -10.07 -0.94 -0.89
CA ALA A 100 -10.31 0.05 0.15
C ALA A 100 -11.53 0.91 -0.19
N ALA A 101 -11.64 1.38 -1.44
CA ALA A 101 -12.78 2.17 -1.89
C ALA A 101 -14.09 1.37 -1.86
N ALA A 102 -14.08 0.08 -2.18
CA ALA A 102 -15.25 -0.79 -2.02
C ALA A 102 -15.65 -0.88 -0.55
N VAL A 103 -14.72 -1.29 0.32
CA VAL A 103 -14.96 -1.48 1.76
C VAL A 103 -15.45 -0.19 2.44
N LEU A 104 -14.91 0.96 2.07
CA LEU A 104 -15.27 2.27 2.63
C LEU A 104 -16.59 2.83 2.11
N THR A 105 -17.16 2.31 1.02
CA THR A 105 -18.40 2.85 0.43
C THR A 105 -19.59 1.91 0.51
N GLU A 106 -19.36 0.64 0.81
CA GLU A 106 -20.40 -0.35 1.03
C GLU A 106 -20.83 -0.39 2.52
N PRO A 107 -21.95 -1.07 2.88
CA PRO A 107 -22.37 -1.18 4.28
C PRO A 107 -21.27 -1.74 5.18
N VAL A 108 -21.11 -1.15 6.37
CA VAL A 108 -20.06 -1.56 7.33
C VAL A 108 -20.20 -3.04 7.69
N GLU A 109 -21.45 -3.50 7.84
CA GLU A 109 -21.83 -4.85 8.22
C GLU A 109 -21.46 -5.90 7.15
N LYS A 110 -21.29 -5.49 5.88
CA LYS A 110 -20.84 -6.38 4.80
C LYS A 110 -19.37 -6.78 4.98
N HIS A 111 -18.54 -5.89 5.51
CA HIS A 111 -17.09 -6.11 5.61
C HIS A 111 -16.63 -6.41 7.04
N ASP A 112 -17.34 -5.91 8.04
CA ASP A 112 -17.09 -6.10 9.48
C ASP A 112 -15.58 -6.11 9.82
N ARG A 113 -15.07 -7.18 10.45
CA ARG A 113 -13.67 -7.36 10.84
C ARG A 113 -12.88 -8.23 9.86
N SER A 114 -13.28 -8.23 8.59
CA SER A 114 -12.66 -9.09 7.57
C SER A 114 -11.25 -8.62 7.21
N ILE A 115 -10.42 -9.59 6.83
CA ILE A 115 -9.09 -9.37 6.28
C ILE A 115 -9.15 -9.68 4.78
N TYR A 116 -8.74 -8.70 3.97
CA TYR A 116 -8.64 -8.85 2.52
C TYR A 116 -7.16 -8.92 2.15
N GLU A 117 -6.69 -10.12 1.88
CA GLU A 117 -5.36 -10.31 1.31
C GLU A 117 -5.38 -9.91 -0.18
N ALA A 118 -4.37 -9.17 -0.63
CA ALA A 118 -4.26 -8.70 -2.01
C ALA A 118 -3.05 -9.35 -2.67
N GLY A 119 -3.29 -10.47 -3.35
CA GLY A 119 -2.25 -11.22 -4.07
C GLY A 119 -2.83 -11.86 -5.32
N ALA A 120 -2.63 -11.24 -6.48
CA ALA A 120 -3.19 -11.76 -7.73
C ALA A 120 -2.57 -13.09 -8.16
N GLU A 121 -1.27 -13.24 -7.92
CA GLU A 121 -0.49 -14.39 -8.33
C GLU A 121 0.76 -14.54 -7.48
N VAL A 122 1.34 -15.73 -7.55
CA VAL A 122 2.62 -16.05 -6.93
C VAL A 122 3.56 -16.50 -8.03
N LEU A 123 4.63 -15.74 -8.22
CA LEU A 123 5.65 -16.01 -9.21
C LEU A 123 7.01 -16.14 -8.53
N SER A 124 7.76 -17.18 -8.89
CA SER A 124 9.19 -17.27 -8.62
C SER A 124 9.94 -16.20 -9.41
N ASN A 125 11.17 -15.89 -9.01
CA ASN A 125 11.99 -14.92 -9.72
C ASN A 125 12.33 -15.39 -11.15
N GLU A 126 12.48 -16.70 -11.38
CA GLU A 126 12.65 -17.29 -12.72
C GLU A 126 11.41 -17.06 -13.58
N GLN A 127 10.20 -17.21 -13.01
CA GLN A 127 8.96 -16.95 -13.74
C GLN A 127 8.85 -15.47 -14.09
N ARG A 128 9.18 -14.57 -13.15
CA ARG A 128 9.22 -13.12 -13.42
C ARG A 128 10.21 -12.78 -14.54
N ALA A 129 11.41 -13.36 -14.52
CA ALA A 129 12.41 -13.16 -15.57
C ALA A 129 11.91 -13.63 -16.95
N LYS A 130 11.23 -14.78 -17.01
CA LYS A 130 10.60 -15.27 -18.25
C LYS A 130 9.52 -14.32 -18.78
N ILE A 131 8.69 -13.77 -17.89
CA ILE A 131 7.66 -12.79 -18.26
C ILE A 131 8.31 -11.51 -18.79
N PHE A 132 9.35 -11.00 -18.12
CA PHE A 132 10.11 -9.88 -18.62
C PHE A 132 10.71 -10.15 -20.01
N ASN A 133 11.32 -11.32 -20.24
CA ASN A 133 11.87 -11.68 -21.56
C ASN A 133 10.80 -11.66 -22.65
N LYS A 134 9.64 -12.23 -22.33
CA LYS A 134 8.50 -12.30 -23.24
C LYS A 134 7.98 -10.91 -23.61
N VAL A 135 7.79 -10.03 -22.62
CA VAL A 135 7.16 -8.72 -22.84
C VAL A 135 8.15 -7.69 -23.38
N LEU A 136 9.38 -7.66 -22.87
CA LEU A 136 10.40 -6.67 -23.26
C LEU A 136 11.20 -7.09 -24.50
N GLY A 137 11.07 -8.34 -24.96
CA GLY A 137 11.86 -8.88 -26.07
C GLY A 137 13.38 -8.91 -25.80
N THR A 138 13.79 -8.78 -24.54
CA THR A 138 15.20 -8.68 -24.12
C THR A 138 15.57 -9.91 -23.29
N SER A 139 16.80 -10.43 -23.46
CA SER A 139 17.27 -11.58 -22.69
C SER A 139 17.69 -11.19 -21.28
N ILE A 140 16.83 -11.45 -20.30
CA ILE A 140 17.07 -11.33 -18.85
C ILE A 140 17.22 -12.72 -18.27
N MET A 141 18.37 -12.95 -17.64
CA MET A 141 18.69 -14.19 -16.92
C MET A 141 18.47 -13.95 -15.43
N TYR A 142 17.77 -14.86 -14.77
CA TYR A 142 17.71 -14.85 -13.31
C TYR A 142 18.97 -15.46 -12.72
N GLU A 143 19.58 -14.75 -11.78
CA GLU A 143 20.67 -15.23 -10.94
C GLU A 143 20.31 -15.02 -9.47
N GLN A 144 20.27 -16.10 -8.69
CA GLN A 144 20.05 -16.03 -7.26
C GLN A 144 21.30 -15.51 -6.57
N GLN A 145 21.23 -14.30 -6.01
CA GLN A 145 22.29 -13.74 -5.18
C GLN A 145 22.43 -14.51 -3.87
N THR A 146 23.64 -14.52 -3.29
CA THR A 146 23.84 -14.99 -1.91
C THR A 146 23.21 -14.00 -0.91
N ILE A 147 22.86 -14.49 0.28
CA ILE A 147 22.34 -13.62 1.36
C ILE A 147 23.33 -12.50 1.70
N GLU A 148 24.63 -12.82 1.71
CA GLU A 148 25.69 -11.88 2.04
C GLU A 148 25.81 -10.77 0.98
N ASP A 149 25.80 -11.12 -0.30
CA ASP A 149 25.89 -10.15 -1.38
C ASP A 149 24.64 -9.28 -1.47
N PHE A 150 23.45 -9.89 -1.28
CA PHE A 150 22.20 -9.15 -1.21
C PHE A 150 22.22 -8.11 -0.08
N TYR A 151 22.66 -8.52 1.11
CA TYR A 151 22.80 -7.62 2.26
C TYR A 151 23.81 -6.50 1.98
N LYS A 152 25.03 -6.83 1.53
CA LYS A 152 26.07 -5.85 1.22
C LYS A 152 25.62 -4.83 0.17
N THR A 153 24.93 -5.29 -0.88
CA THR A 153 24.39 -4.43 -1.95
C THR A 153 23.40 -3.43 -1.39
N ASN A 154 22.46 -3.86 -0.55
CA ASN A 154 21.47 -2.98 0.07
C ASN A 154 22.13 -1.95 1.01
N ILE A 155 23.07 -2.38 1.86
CA ILE A 155 23.83 -1.47 2.74
C ILE A 155 24.62 -0.44 1.92
N SER A 156 25.32 -0.88 0.86
CA SER A 156 26.09 0.03 -0.01
C SER A 156 25.22 1.06 -0.73
N SER A 157 23.94 0.74 -0.94
CA SER A 157 22.94 1.64 -1.53
C SER A 157 22.34 2.62 -0.51
N GLY A 158 22.88 2.65 0.72
CA GLY A 158 22.45 3.57 1.79
C GLY A 158 21.25 3.09 2.60
N MET A 159 20.82 1.83 2.44
CA MET A 159 19.79 1.23 3.28
C MET A 159 20.31 1.03 4.70
N ASN A 160 19.47 1.31 5.70
CA ASN A 160 19.85 1.04 7.09
C ASN A 160 19.94 -0.47 7.36
N HIS A 161 20.74 -0.84 8.37
CA HIS A 161 20.97 -2.24 8.76
C HIS A 161 19.68 -3.02 9.03
N SER A 162 18.79 -2.48 9.88
CA SER A 162 17.56 -3.17 10.30
C SER A 162 16.69 -3.53 9.10
N PHE A 163 16.52 -2.59 8.17
CA PHE A 163 15.71 -2.80 6.98
C PHE A 163 16.38 -3.80 6.05
N ALA A 164 17.68 -3.64 5.76
CA ALA A 164 18.41 -4.58 4.91
C ALA A 164 18.40 -6.01 5.46
N TYR A 165 18.46 -6.18 6.79
CA TYR A 165 18.35 -7.47 7.45
C TYR A 165 16.94 -8.08 7.30
N ASP A 166 15.89 -7.30 7.56
CA ASP A 166 14.50 -7.76 7.40
C ASP A 166 14.18 -8.13 5.94
N LEU A 167 14.76 -7.41 4.96
CA LEU A 167 14.59 -7.70 3.55
C LEU A 167 15.13 -9.08 3.13
N ILE A 168 16.15 -9.61 3.81
CA ILE A 168 16.66 -10.96 3.55
C ILE A 168 15.53 -11.98 3.74
N LYS A 169 14.76 -11.85 4.83
CA LYS A 169 13.63 -12.76 5.10
C LYS A 169 12.63 -12.73 3.96
N LEU A 170 12.30 -11.54 3.45
CA LEU A 170 11.32 -11.37 2.38
C LEU A 170 11.84 -11.89 1.04
N ALA A 171 13.11 -11.62 0.72
CA ALA A 171 13.73 -12.01 -0.54
C ALA A 171 14.03 -13.51 -0.64
N PHE A 172 14.38 -14.16 0.48
CA PHE A 172 14.86 -15.55 0.49
C PHE A 172 13.87 -16.57 1.07
N ASN A 173 12.96 -16.17 1.98
CA ASN A 173 12.04 -17.11 2.61
C ASN A 173 10.67 -17.18 1.92
N GLY A 174 10.46 -16.43 0.84
CA GLY A 174 9.30 -16.57 -0.05
C GLY A 174 7.96 -16.47 0.68
N GLU A 175 7.75 -15.38 1.44
CA GLU A 175 6.43 -15.08 1.98
C GLU A 175 5.49 -14.69 0.82
N GLY A 176 4.40 -15.46 0.66
CA GLY A 176 3.48 -15.37 -0.47
C GLY A 176 3.32 -16.72 -1.17
N LYS A 177 2.78 -17.73 -0.47
CA LYS A 177 2.69 -19.10 -1.03
C LYS A 177 1.44 -19.37 -1.85
N LYS A 178 0.47 -18.45 -1.86
CA LYS A 178 -0.79 -18.63 -2.60
C LYS A 178 -1.29 -17.28 -3.12
N ALA A 179 -1.86 -17.32 -4.32
CA ALA A 179 -2.69 -16.24 -4.81
C ALA A 179 -3.96 -16.16 -3.95
N THR A 180 -4.42 -14.94 -3.74
CA THR A 180 -5.61 -14.59 -2.98
C THR A 180 -6.73 -14.21 -3.94
N LEU A 181 -7.32 -15.23 -4.57
CA LEU A 181 -8.36 -15.03 -5.58
C LEU A 181 -9.68 -14.51 -5.01
N GLN A 182 -9.93 -14.67 -3.69
CA GLN A 182 -11.17 -14.19 -3.07
C GLN A 182 -11.34 -12.68 -3.14
N LEU A 183 -10.26 -11.92 -3.36
CA LEU A 183 -10.36 -10.48 -3.53
C LEU A 183 -11.15 -10.11 -4.81
N ALA A 184 -11.18 -10.98 -5.82
CA ALA A 184 -12.02 -10.81 -7.01
C ALA A 184 -13.54 -10.92 -6.73
N VAL A 185 -13.95 -11.28 -5.51
CA VAL A 185 -15.37 -11.17 -5.08
C VAL A 185 -15.72 -9.72 -4.74
N ILE A 186 -14.73 -8.95 -4.28
CA ILE A 186 -14.87 -7.52 -3.96
C ILE A 186 -14.56 -6.66 -5.19
N LEU A 187 -13.55 -7.06 -5.95
CA LEU A 187 -13.09 -6.38 -7.16
C LEU A 187 -13.78 -6.97 -8.38
N ASN A 188 -14.51 -6.14 -9.13
CA ASN A 188 -15.05 -6.49 -10.42
C ASN A 188 -14.57 -5.42 -11.41
N PRO A 189 -13.54 -5.67 -12.25
CA PRO A 189 -13.07 -6.96 -12.82
C PRO A 189 -12.02 -7.75 -12.00
N PRO A 190 -11.62 -8.98 -12.44
CA PRO A 190 -10.61 -9.80 -11.75
C PRO A 190 -9.25 -9.13 -11.60
N LEU A 191 -8.48 -9.62 -10.62
CA LEU A 191 -7.10 -9.19 -10.39
C LEU A 191 -6.23 -9.41 -11.64
N ARG A 192 -5.55 -8.35 -12.06
CA ARG A 192 -4.58 -8.36 -13.16
C ARG A 192 -3.40 -9.31 -12.88
N THR A 193 -2.70 -9.80 -13.89
CA THR A 193 -1.44 -10.55 -13.77
C THR A 193 -0.22 -9.63 -13.88
N PHE A 194 0.97 -10.09 -13.50
CA PHE A 194 2.21 -9.33 -13.69
C PHE A 194 2.52 -9.12 -15.17
N GLU A 195 2.18 -10.07 -16.04
CA GLU A 195 2.35 -9.93 -17.48
C GLU A 195 1.48 -8.78 -18.04
N GLU A 196 0.20 -8.76 -17.71
CA GLU A 196 -0.72 -7.68 -18.13
C GLU A 196 -0.28 -6.32 -17.56
N TRP A 197 0.18 -6.28 -16.31
CA TRP A 197 0.72 -5.04 -15.74
C TRP A 197 1.96 -4.57 -16.49
N LEU A 198 2.87 -5.49 -16.83
CA LEU A 198 4.10 -5.16 -17.55
C LEU A 198 3.82 -4.69 -18.98
N GLN A 199 2.83 -5.27 -19.66
CA GLN A 199 2.39 -4.85 -20.98
C GLN A 199 1.87 -3.40 -20.99
N ASP A 200 1.02 -3.05 -20.01
CA ASP A 200 0.50 -1.68 -19.89
C ASP A 200 1.55 -0.64 -19.47
N ASN A 201 2.68 -1.10 -18.93
CA ASN A 201 3.74 -0.26 -18.39
C ASN A 201 5.08 -0.41 -19.11
N ILE A 202 5.08 -0.97 -20.32
CA ILE A 202 6.31 -1.28 -21.08
C ILE A 202 7.21 -0.06 -21.29
N GLN A 203 6.62 1.13 -21.41
CA GLN A 203 7.30 2.43 -21.54
C GLN A 203 8.20 2.78 -20.36
N LEU A 204 8.01 2.18 -19.18
CA LEU A 204 8.88 2.40 -18.01
C LEU A 204 10.21 1.63 -18.11
N PHE A 205 10.34 0.74 -19.09
CA PHE A 205 11.47 -0.16 -19.28
C PHE A 205 12.22 0.07 -20.60
N GLN A 206 11.83 1.10 -21.36
CA GLN A 206 12.50 1.58 -22.58
C GLN A 206 13.43 2.75 -22.26
#